data_AF-A0A2E7ALD4-F1
#
_entry.id   AF-A0A2E7ALD4-F1
#
_cell.length_a   1.000
_cell.length_b   1.000
_cell.length_c   1.000
_cell.angle_alpha   90.00
_cell.angle_beta   90.00
_cell.angle_gamma   90.00
#
_symmetry.space_group_name_H-M   'P 1'
#
loop_
_entity.id
_entity.type
_entity.pdbx_description
1 polymer ?
#
loop_
_entity_poly.entity_id
_entity_poly.type
_entity_poly.pdbx_seq_one_letter_code
_entity_poly.pdbx_strand_id
1 'polypeptide(L)'
;MGNSAEIEWTASGGVNFVRGGDFLSIAASGDPVTVELSYNNAGEGEIFRQIFDLNDQLFWQQEEYYSSIDVDLVVRIGEHTWRGILGSGSSGPPYSIEVQDVKVGGDTADRFRVTVAEDDGGTFPSFPGGLTETDTPRIQIEFSDLSAGVETAPSYLDSTDLTCVSQSITRITAARGFISTGSGDLINFSVDPASIRTRTRNLGFVELREVRYDSVFDEVVLRWGSIPGKFYVIQYLAADLCWREKSSTLAETDETTWTVLPIGDAELYRVIEEE
;
A
#
# COMPACT_ATOMS: atom_id res chain seq x y z
N MET A 1 4.73 -10.64 20.14
CA MET A 1 5.64 -9.87 19.27
C MET A 1 4.88 -9.86 17.98
N GLY A 2 4.13 -8.78 17.75
CA GLY A 2 3.11 -8.69 16.71
C GLY A 2 3.69 -9.11 15.37
N ASN A 3 3.12 -10.15 14.80
CA ASN A 3 3.60 -10.72 13.55
C ASN A 3 3.32 -9.72 12.42
N SER A 4 4.38 -9.09 11.94
CA SER A 4 4.30 -8.13 10.85
C SER A 4 3.80 -8.80 9.58
N ALA A 5 2.76 -8.22 8.98
CA ALA A 5 2.29 -8.66 7.68
C ALA A 5 3.14 -7.97 6.61
N GLU A 6 4.08 -8.70 6.02
CA GLU A 6 4.82 -8.21 4.86
C GLU A 6 3.87 -8.13 3.66
N ILE A 7 3.78 -6.96 3.06
CA ILE A 7 2.99 -6.74 1.85
C ILE A 7 3.93 -6.80 0.66
N GLU A 8 3.63 -7.67 -0.29
CA GLU A 8 4.36 -7.82 -1.54
C GLU A 8 3.49 -7.38 -2.72
N TRP A 9 4.09 -6.66 -3.66
CA TRP A 9 3.51 -6.21 -4.91
C TRP A 9 4.33 -6.74 -6.06
N THR A 10 3.67 -7.18 -7.12
CA THR A 10 4.31 -7.47 -8.40
C THR A 10 3.52 -6.80 -9.52
N ALA A 11 4.22 -6.22 -10.49
CA ALA A 11 3.57 -5.56 -11.63
C ALA A 11 4.49 -5.54 -12.85
N SER A 12 3.89 -5.36 -14.03
CA SER A 12 4.60 -5.29 -15.31
C SER A 12 4.25 -4.02 -16.08
N GLY A 13 5.17 -3.57 -16.94
CA GLY A 13 5.00 -2.34 -17.69
C GLY A 13 6.07 -2.14 -18.75
N GLY A 14 6.35 -0.87 -19.07
CA GLY A 14 7.30 -0.50 -20.11
C GLY A 14 7.99 0.83 -19.83
N VAL A 15 9.22 0.96 -20.33
CA VAL A 15 9.99 2.21 -20.24
C VAL A 15 9.39 3.26 -21.17
N ASN A 16 9.05 4.42 -20.62
CA ASN A 16 8.56 5.55 -21.39
C ASN A 16 9.72 6.28 -22.06
N PHE A 17 10.75 6.64 -21.28
CA PHE A 17 11.96 7.27 -21.79
C PHE A 17 13.16 7.00 -20.90
N VAL A 18 14.34 7.18 -21.49
CA VAL A 18 15.65 7.11 -20.82
C VAL A 18 16.44 8.36 -21.18
N ARG A 19 17.13 8.93 -20.20
CA ARG A 19 18.03 10.07 -20.33
C ARG A 19 19.31 9.78 -19.57
N GLY A 20 20.43 10.26 -20.09
CA GLY A 20 21.73 10.11 -19.46
C GLY A 20 22.59 9.04 -20.13
N GLY A 21 23.90 9.28 -20.22
CA GLY A 21 24.80 8.47 -21.04
C GLY A 21 24.92 7.04 -20.54
N ASP A 22 24.99 6.88 -19.22
CA ASP A 22 25.19 5.58 -18.58
C ASP A 22 23.90 4.75 -18.67
N PHE A 23 22.74 5.35 -18.39
CA PHE A 23 21.45 4.67 -18.54
C PHE A 23 21.09 4.35 -19.99
N LEU A 24 21.40 5.22 -20.96
CA LEU A 24 21.14 4.96 -22.38
C LEU A 24 21.95 3.77 -22.94
N SER A 25 23.02 3.36 -22.26
CA SER A 25 23.79 2.17 -22.64
C SER A 25 23.18 0.85 -22.13
N ILE A 26 22.14 0.93 -21.29
CA ILE A 26 21.62 -0.19 -20.49
C ILE A 26 20.11 -0.39 -20.70
N ALA A 27 19.36 0.69 -20.93
CA ALA A 27 17.92 0.66 -21.13
C ALA A 27 17.48 1.57 -22.29
N ALA A 28 16.38 1.21 -22.92
CA ALA A 28 15.76 1.95 -24.01
C ALA A 28 14.25 2.13 -23.80
N SER A 29 13.67 3.12 -24.47
CA SER A 29 12.22 3.29 -24.53
C SER A 29 11.57 2.05 -25.14
N GLY A 30 10.49 1.57 -24.52
CA GLY A 30 9.80 0.35 -24.90
C GLY A 30 10.32 -0.93 -24.25
N ASP A 31 11.44 -0.89 -23.51
CA ASP A 31 11.93 -2.07 -22.79
C ASP A 31 10.90 -2.52 -21.74
N PRO A 32 10.71 -3.85 -21.56
CA PRO A 32 9.77 -4.39 -20.60
C PRO A 32 10.25 -4.11 -19.18
N VAL A 33 9.30 -3.73 -18.32
CA VAL A 33 9.54 -3.44 -16.91
C VAL A 33 8.81 -4.46 -16.04
N THR A 34 9.47 -4.97 -15.00
CA THR A 34 8.82 -5.68 -13.89
C THR A 34 9.18 -4.98 -12.59
N VAL A 35 8.19 -4.76 -11.74
CA VAL A 35 8.38 -4.17 -10.41
C VAL A 35 8.00 -5.19 -9.36
N GLU A 36 8.86 -5.37 -8.36
CA GLU A 36 8.57 -6.07 -7.12
C GLU A 36 8.76 -5.05 -5.98
N LEU A 37 7.75 -4.86 -5.14
CA LEU A 37 7.82 -3.97 -3.98
C LEU A 37 7.39 -4.77 -2.75
N SER A 38 8.20 -4.82 -1.71
CA SER A 38 7.75 -5.25 -0.39
C SER A 38 7.93 -4.18 0.67
N TYR A 39 7.04 -4.20 1.66
CA TYR A 39 7.16 -3.39 2.86
C TYR A 39 6.44 -4.05 4.04
N ASN A 40 6.96 -3.80 5.24
CA ASN A 40 6.37 -4.12 6.52
C ASN A 40 5.26 -3.11 6.88
N ASN A 41 4.11 -3.61 7.31
CA ASN A 41 2.97 -2.80 7.76
C ASN A 41 2.92 -2.58 9.29
N ALA A 42 3.86 -3.14 10.05
CA ALA A 42 3.86 -3.08 11.52
C ALA A 42 4.48 -1.80 12.10
N GLY A 43 4.98 -0.91 11.24
CA GLY A 43 5.47 0.39 11.69
C GLY A 43 4.34 1.24 12.23
N GLU A 44 4.54 1.91 13.37
CA GLU A 44 3.69 3.02 13.76
C GLU A 44 4.09 4.25 12.92
N GLY A 45 3.12 4.80 12.20
CA GLY A 45 3.27 6.00 11.40
C GLY A 45 2.99 7.27 12.20
N GLU A 46 3.91 8.24 12.19
CA GLU A 46 3.56 9.63 12.48
C GLU A 46 2.75 10.17 11.30
N ILE A 47 1.44 10.33 11.52
CA ILE A 47 0.52 10.86 10.53
C ILE A 47 0.53 12.38 10.64
N PHE A 48 1.02 13.05 9.61
CA PHE A 48 0.95 14.48 9.46
C PHE A 48 -0.22 14.85 8.55
N ARG A 49 -1.18 15.60 9.09
CA ARG A 49 -2.36 16.06 8.35
C ARG A 49 -2.27 17.56 8.13
N GLN A 50 -2.23 17.98 6.87
CA GLN A 50 -2.38 19.37 6.49
C GLN A 50 -3.79 19.58 5.94
N ILE A 51 -4.54 20.49 6.56
CA ILE A 51 -5.82 20.95 6.05
C ILE A 51 -5.59 22.34 5.47
N PHE A 52 -5.85 22.52 4.18
CA PHE A 52 -5.85 23.83 3.55
C PHE A 52 -7.28 24.25 3.25
N ASP A 53 -7.62 25.48 3.62
CA ASP A 53 -8.81 26.17 3.14
C ASP A 53 -8.37 27.18 2.08
N LEU A 54 -8.64 26.85 0.82
CA LEU A 54 -8.38 27.72 -0.32
C LEU A 54 -9.71 27.94 -1.03
N ASN A 55 -10.33 29.12 -0.81
CA ASN A 55 -11.58 29.54 -1.45
C ASN A 55 -12.79 28.61 -1.20
N ASP A 56 -13.11 28.32 0.07
CA ASP A 56 -14.25 27.47 0.47
C ASP A 56 -14.15 26.01 -0.02
N GLN A 57 -12.94 25.56 -0.36
CA GLN A 57 -12.59 24.17 -0.66
C GLN A 57 -11.66 23.65 0.44
N LEU A 58 -12.12 22.60 1.14
CA LEU A 58 -11.32 21.89 2.15
C LEU A 58 -10.40 20.89 1.45
N PHE A 59 -9.13 21.26 1.27
CA PHE A 59 -8.10 20.31 0.91
C PHE A 59 -7.61 19.64 2.17
N TRP A 60 -7.47 18.32 2.15
CA TRP A 60 -6.66 17.63 3.14
C TRP A 60 -5.56 16.86 2.41
N GLN A 61 -4.36 16.93 2.96
CA GLN A 61 -3.20 16.15 2.57
C GLN A 61 -2.78 15.39 3.82
N GLN A 62 -2.71 14.07 3.71
CA GLN A 62 -2.14 13.24 4.74
C GLN A 62 -0.77 12.76 4.25
N GLU A 63 0.20 12.86 5.13
CA GLU A 63 1.56 12.39 4.89
C GLU A 63 1.86 11.47 6.05
N GLU A 64 2.29 10.25 5.77
CA GLU A 64 2.47 9.25 6.80
C GLU A 64 3.94 8.86 6.87
N TYR A 65 4.56 9.10 8.02
CA TYR A 65 5.93 8.76 8.28
C TYR A 65 6.02 7.52 9.15
N TYR A 66 6.45 6.40 8.59
CA TYR A 66 6.58 5.16 9.35
C TYR A 66 8.04 4.92 9.71
N SER A 67 8.28 4.68 11.00
CA SER A 67 9.62 4.54 11.58
C SER A 67 10.28 3.18 11.32
N SER A 68 9.52 2.18 10.85
CA SER A 68 10.01 0.82 10.52
C SER A 68 9.15 0.21 9.41
N ILE A 69 9.45 0.56 8.16
CA ILE A 69 8.70 0.11 6.98
C ILE A 69 9.42 -1.04 6.28
N ASP A 70 10.74 -1.15 6.35
CA ASP A 70 11.51 -2.18 5.65
C ASP A 70 11.10 -2.32 4.16
N VAL A 71 11.19 -1.23 3.41
CA VAL A 71 10.91 -1.23 1.97
C VAL A 71 12.03 -1.98 1.22
N ASP A 72 11.64 -2.88 0.34
CA ASP A 72 12.50 -3.46 -0.70
C ASP A 72 11.83 -3.23 -2.06
N LEU A 73 12.42 -2.36 -2.88
CA LEU A 73 11.91 -1.99 -4.19
C LEU A 73 12.88 -2.48 -5.28
N VAL A 74 12.42 -3.43 -6.08
CA VAL A 74 13.14 -4.03 -7.19
C VAL A 74 12.47 -3.66 -8.50
N VAL A 75 13.22 -3.05 -9.40
CA VAL A 75 12.78 -2.75 -10.77
C VAL A 75 13.69 -3.48 -11.75
N ARG A 76 13.11 -4.34 -12.58
CA ARG A 76 13.82 -5.03 -13.66
C ARG A 76 13.45 -4.42 -15.00
N ILE A 77 14.44 -4.07 -15.79
CA ILE A 77 14.28 -3.53 -17.14
C ILE A 77 15.18 -4.34 -18.07
N GLY A 78 14.58 -5.09 -19.00
CA GLY A 78 15.33 -6.06 -19.80
C GLY A 78 16.08 -7.06 -18.91
N GLU A 79 17.41 -7.12 -19.04
CA GLU A 79 18.29 -8.01 -18.25
C GLU A 79 18.83 -7.34 -16.97
N HIS A 80 18.53 -6.06 -16.77
CA HIS A 80 19.12 -5.24 -15.70
C HIS A 80 18.16 -5.09 -14.52
N THR A 81 18.72 -5.07 -13.31
CA THR A 81 17.95 -4.98 -12.06
C THR A 81 18.46 -3.81 -11.24
N TRP A 82 17.56 -2.89 -10.89
CA TRP A 82 17.78 -1.86 -9.89
C TRP A 82 17.07 -2.29 -8.62
N ARG A 83 17.76 -2.19 -7.48
CA ARG A 83 17.20 -2.53 -6.17
C ARG A 83 17.54 -1.45 -5.17
N GLY A 84 16.52 -0.91 -4.53
CA GLY A 84 16.63 0.02 -3.42
C GLY A 84 16.01 -0.60 -2.16
N ILE A 85 16.71 -0.50 -1.03
CA ILE A 85 16.24 -0.97 0.27
C ILE A 85 16.22 0.22 1.24
N LEU A 86 15.13 0.38 1.99
CA LEU A 86 14.98 1.40 3.02
C LEU A 86 14.39 0.78 4.30
N GLY A 87 15.18 0.65 5.36
CA GLY A 87 14.69 0.17 6.65
C GLY A 87 13.77 1.19 7.34
N SER A 88 14.28 2.41 7.47
CA SER A 88 13.59 3.57 8.02
C SER A 88 13.96 4.81 7.22
N GLY A 89 12.96 5.60 6.84
CA GLY A 89 13.16 6.89 6.17
C GLY A 89 13.42 8.06 7.12
N SER A 90 13.50 9.25 6.54
CA SER A 90 13.48 10.56 7.19
C SER A 90 12.05 10.95 7.60
N SER A 91 11.92 11.57 8.76
CA SER A 91 10.67 12.17 9.23
C SER A 91 10.33 13.51 8.55
N GLY A 92 11.18 13.98 7.62
CA GLY A 92 11.00 15.22 6.88
C GLY A 92 11.02 15.02 5.35
N PRO A 93 10.54 16.01 4.57
CA PRO A 93 10.49 15.91 3.11
C PRO A 93 11.87 15.72 2.45
N PRO A 94 11.97 14.93 1.37
CA PRO A 94 10.90 14.14 0.75
C PRO A 94 10.57 12.85 1.54
N TYR A 95 9.28 12.54 1.69
CA TYR A 95 8.82 11.37 2.44
C TYR A 95 9.00 10.05 1.67
N SER A 96 9.31 8.97 2.39
CA SER A 96 9.51 7.63 1.84
C SER A 96 8.21 6.96 1.42
N ILE A 97 7.14 7.13 2.19
CA ILE A 97 5.78 6.78 1.78
C ILE A 97 4.93 8.04 1.84
N GLU A 98 4.13 8.26 0.79
CA GLU A 98 3.18 9.36 0.74
C GLU A 98 1.81 8.86 0.28
N VAL A 99 0.80 9.20 1.06
CA VAL A 99 -0.59 8.76 0.93
C VAL A 99 -1.45 10.01 0.76
N GLN A 100 -1.66 10.47 -0.47
CA GLN A 100 -2.54 11.61 -0.70
C GLN A 100 -3.94 11.12 -1.05
N ASP A 101 -4.89 11.46 -0.19
CA ASP A 101 -6.32 11.27 -0.36
C ASP A 101 -6.98 12.64 -0.47
N VAL A 102 -7.77 12.89 -1.51
CA VAL A 102 -8.35 14.22 -1.72
C VAL A 102 -9.87 14.18 -1.81
N LYS A 103 -10.53 14.80 -0.81
CA LYS A 103 -11.97 15.05 -0.82
C LYS A 103 -12.31 16.47 -1.26
N VAL A 104 -12.08 16.80 -2.55
CA VAL A 104 -12.56 18.05 -3.16
C VAL A 104 -13.23 17.77 -4.50
N GLY A 105 -14.39 18.37 -4.74
CA GLY A 105 -15.05 18.30 -6.04
C GLY A 105 -14.16 18.86 -7.15
N GLY A 106 -13.86 18.01 -8.15
CA GLY A 106 -13.13 18.37 -9.37
C GLY A 106 -11.64 18.01 -9.33
N ASP A 107 -11.27 17.01 -10.13
CA ASP A 107 -9.93 16.76 -10.71
C ASP A 107 -8.73 16.46 -9.80
N THR A 108 -8.93 16.09 -8.54
CA THR A 108 -7.83 15.59 -7.69
C THR A 108 -7.89 14.07 -7.53
N ALA A 109 -6.74 13.43 -7.68
CA ALA A 109 -6.59 11.98 -7.72
C ALA A 109 -5.92 11.48 -6.43
N ASP A 110 -6.44 10.39 -5.88
CA ASP A 110 -5.79 9.71 -4.76
C ASP A 110 -4.47 9.11 -5.25
N ARG A 111 -3.39 9.21 -4.46
CA ARG A 111 -2.10 8.61 -4.78
C ARG A 111 -1.41 7.95 -3.59
N PHE A 112 -0.80 6.80 -3.88
CA PHE A 112 0.14 6.14 -2.99
C PHE A 112 1.51 6.15 -3.66
N ARG A 113 2.52 6.66 -2.97
CA ARG A 113 3.88 6.79 -3.50
C ARG A 113 4.87 6.18 -2.54
N VAL A 114 5.78 5.37 -3.08
CA VAL A 114 6.92 4.81 -2.34
C VAL A 114 8.19 5.30 -3.00
N THR A 115 9.10 5.81 -2.18
CA THR A 115 10.42 6.31 -2.54
C THR A 115 11.47 5.58 -1.72
N VAL A 116 12.50 5.06 -2.41
CA VAL A 116 13.79 4.74 -1.79
C VAL A 116 14.81 5.73 -2.34
N ALA A 117 15.39 6.56 -1.49
CA ALA A 117 16.38 7.58 -1.85
C ALA A 117 17.57 7.56 -0.90
N GLU A 118 18.78 7.84 -1.39
CA GLU A 118 20.00 7.82 -0.56
C GLU A 118 19.99 8.89 0.54
N ASP A 119 19.50 10.09 0.20
CA ASP A 119 19.35 11.21 1.14
C ASP A 119 18.33 10.93 2.26
N ASP A 120 17.51 9.90 2.05
CA ASP A 120 16.50 9.39 2.96
C ASP A 120 16.97 8.14 3.74
N GLY A 121 18.25 7.75 3.61
CA GLY A 121 18.82 6.56 4.25
C GLY A 121 18.64 5.26 3.45
N GLY A 122 18.16 5.35 2.22
CA GLY A 122 18.04 4.23 1.29
C GLY A 122 19.40 3.71 0.83
N THR A 123 19.49 2.41 0.61
CA THR A 123 20.69 1.74 0.11
C THR A 123 20.40 1.08 -1.23
N PHE A 124 21.39 1.07 -2.13
CA PHE A 124 21.24 0.58 -3.50
C PHE A 124 22.21 -0.57 -3.78
N PRO A 125 21.91 -1.80 -3.30
CA PRO A 125 22.78 -2.96 -3.51
C PRO A 125 22.96 -3.34 -4.99
N SER A 126 22.07 -2.89 -5.86
CA SER A 126 22.20 -3.05 -7.30
C SER A 126 21.70 -1.81 -8.03
N PHE A 127 22.58 -1.16 -8.78
CA PHE A 127 22.26 0.04 -9.55
C PHE A 127 23.06 0.06 -10.87
N PRO A 128 22.56 -0.61 -11.93
CA PRO A 128 23.15 -0.58 -13.26
C PRO A 128 23.32 0.86 -13.78
N GLY A 129 24.43 1.11 -14.47
CA GLY A 129 24.89 2.45 -14.85
C GLY A 129 26.02 2.93 -13.93
N GLY A 130 26.13 2.32 -12.74
CA GLY A 130 27.08 2.76 -11.73
C GLY A 130 26.57 3.99 -10.98
N LEU A 131 27.21 4.25 -9.85
CA LEU A 131 27.01 5.44 -9.05
C LEU A 131 28.38 6.06 -8.76
N THR A 132 28.44 7.38 -8.83
CA THR A 132 29.60 8.18 -8.45
C THR A 132 29.42 8.77 -7.05
N GLU A 133 30.50 9.26 -6.44
CA GLU A 133 30.45 9.86 -5.09
C GLU A 133 29.57 11.11 -5.00
N THR A 134 29.20 11.71 -6.13
CA THR A 134 28.34 12.91 -6.20
C THR A 134 26.89 12.60 -6.52
N ASP A 135 26.57 11.33 -6.76
CA ASP A 135 25.21 10.91 -7.07
C ASP A 135 24.37 10.86 -5.79
N THR A 136 23.06 11.04 -5.96
CA THR A 136 22.05 10.84 -4.92
C THR A 136 20.94 9.96 -5.50
N PRO A 137 21.19 8.64 -5.59
CA PRO A 137 20.30 7.72 -6.26
C PRO A 137 18.91 7.67 -5.62
N ARG A 138 17.91 7.46 -6.47
CA ARG A 138 16.51 7.38 -6.08
C ARG A 138 15.74 6.43 -7.00
N ILE A 139 14.94 5.55 -6.40
CA ILE A 139 13.93 4.75 -7.09
C ILE A 139 12.57 5.09 -6.48
N GLN A 140 11.58 5.37 -7.33
CA GLN A 140 10.23 5.71 -6.88
C GLN A 140 9.19 4.95 -7.70
N ILE A 141 8.12 4.53 -7.04
CA ILE A 141 6.88 4.12 -7.68
C ILE A 141 5.69 4.89 -7.09
N GLU A 142 4.72 5.21 -7.94
CA GLU A 142 3.49 5.90 -7.59
C GLU A 142 2.31 5.19 -8.25
N PHE A 143 1.28 4.92 -7.46
CA PHE A 143 -0.03 4.43 -7.87
C PHE A 143 -1.06 5.53 -7.66
N SER A 144 -2.00 5.67 -8.58
CA SER A 144 -3.09 6.63 -8.42
C SER A 144 -4.44 6.14 -8.92
N ASP A 145 -5.49 6.67 -8.30
CA ASP A 145 -6.86 6.57 -8.75
C ASP A 145 -7.27 7.91 -9.39
N LEU A 146 -7.42 7.90 -10.72
CA LEU A 146 -7.81 9.04 -11.55
C LEU A 146 -9.32 9.00 -11.86
N SER A 147 -10.08 8.09 -11.26
CA SER A 147 -11.50 7.96 -11.56
C SER A 147 -12.27 9.18 -11.04
N ALA A 148 -12.76 10.00 -11.97
CA ALA A 148 -13.61 11.15 -11.65
C ALA A 148 -15.04 10.66 -11.34
N GLY A 149 -15.29 10.29 -10.09
CA GLY A 149 -16.59 9.79 -9.62
C GLY A 149 -17.21 10.67 -8.55
N VAL A 150 -18.16 11.52 -8.93
CA VAL A 150 -19.08 12.17 -7.99
C VAL A 150 -20.06 11.09 -7.51
N GLU A 151 -20.30 11.05 -6.20
CA GLU A 151 -21.30 10.23 -5.48
C GLU A 151 -20.79 8.92 -4.84
N THR A 152 -20.45 9.05 -3.54
CA THR A 152 -20.56 8.01 -2.50
C THR A 152 -19.92 6.65 -2.78
N ALA A 153 -18.59 6.58 -2.68
CA ALA A 153 -17.87 5.35 -2.35
C ALA A 153 -16.55 5.73 -1.66
N PRO A 154 -16.09 4.95 -0.66
CA PRO A 154 -15.01 5.35 0.25
C PRO A 154 -13.68 5.53 -0.48
N SER A 155 -12.85 6.40 0.08
CA SER A 155 -11.61 6.84 -0.54
C SER A 155 -10.60 5.72 -0.61
N TYR A 156 -9.80 5.69 -1.70
CA TYR A 156 -8.75 4.68 -1.93
C TYR A 156 -7.74 4.63 -0.77
N LEU A 157 -7.66 5.72 0.02
CA LEU A 157 -6.66 5.95 1.07
C LEU A 157 -7.25 6.50 2.39
N ASP A 158 -8.57 6.36 2.61
CA ASP A 158 -9.26 6.85 3.83
C ASP A 158 -8.77 6.14 5.12
N SER A 159 -7.95 5.10 4.98
CA SER A 159 -7.38 4.34 6.09
C SER A 159 -5.91 4.67 6.26
N THR A 160 -5.55 5.08 7.48
CA THR A 160 -4.17 5.34 7.93
C THR A 160 -3.33 4.06 8.08
N ASP A 161 -3.60 3.06 7.25
CA ASP A 161 -3.03 1.72 7.33
C ASP A 161 -2.58 1.30 5.93
N LEU A 162 -1.26 1.12 5.77
CA LEU A 162 -0.62 0.68 4.52
C LEU A 162 -1.16 -0.68 4.02
N THR A 163 -1.79 -1.46 4.90
CA THR A 163 -2.48 -2.71 4.55
C THR A 163 -3.67 -2.46 3.64
N CYS A 164 -4.39 -1.34 3.81
CA CYS A 164 -5.55 -1.01 2.97
C CYS A 164 -5.16 -0.71 1.52
N VAL A 165 -3.97 -0.14 1.28
CA VAL A 165 -3.44 0.10 -0.08
C VAL A 165 -3.29 -1.22 -0.83
N SER A 166 -2.75 -2.26 -0.16
CA SER A 166 -2.57 -3.59 -0.75
C SER A 166 -3.87 -4.32 -1.09
N GLN A 167 -4.96 -3.92 -0.44
CA GLN A 167 -6.28 -4.54 -0.61
C GLN A 167 -7.13 -3.82 -1.66
N SER A 168 -6.79 -2.58 -1.99
CA SER A 168 -7.55 -1.71 -2.92
C SER A 168 -6.93 -1.61 -4.32
N ILE A 169 -6.06 -2.54 -4.73
CA ILE A 169 -5.33 -2.45 -6.01
C ILE A 169 -6.21 -2.32 -7.25
N THR A 170 -7.45 -2.78 -7.20
CA THR A 170 -8.41 -2.68 -8.30
C THR A 170 -8.85 -1.25 -8.60
N ARG A 171 -8.57 -0.31 -7.69
CA ARG A 171 -8.81 1.13 -7.84
C ARG A 171 -7.62 1.87 -8.44
N ILE A 172 -6.46 1.22 -8.57
CA ILE A 172 -5.32 1.80 -9.26
C ILE A 172 -5.66 1.89 -10.74
N THR A 173 -5.75 3.12 -11.24
CA THR A 173 -6.04 3.42 -12.66
C THR A 173 -4.81 3.90 -13.41
N ALA A 174 -3.78 4.33 -12.70
CA ALA A 174 -2.49 4.68 -13.25
C ALA A 174 -1.36 4.28 -12.30
N ALA A 175 -0.24 3.85 -12.87
CA ALA A 175 0.95 3.49 -12.12
C ALA A 175 2.19 3.91 -12.90
N ARG A 176 3.11 4.61 -12.22
CA ARG A 176 4.33 5.14 -12.83
C ARG A 176 5.50 5.00 -11.87
N GLY A 177 6.69 4.91 -12.42
CA GLY A 177 7.90 4.95 -11.61
C GLY A 177 9.05 5.63 -12.33
N PHE A 178 10.10 5.88 -11.58
CA PHE A 178 11.35 6.36 -12.14
C PHE A 178 12.55 5.85 -11.34
N ILE A 179 13.70 5.83 -12.02
CA ILE A 179 15.02 5.56 -11.45
C ILE A 179 15.90 6.75 -11.82
N SER A 180 16.58 7.34 -10.85
CA SER A 180 17.42 8.52 -11.03
C SER A 180 18.75 8.33 -10.32
N THR A 181 19.85 8.80 -10.92
CA THR A 181 21.14 8.95 -10.20
C THR A 181 21.17 10.21 -9.32
N GLY A 182 20.20 11.12 -9.47
CA GLY A 182 20.20 12.43 -8.81
C GLY A 182 21.11 13.47 -9.50
N SER A 183 22.06 13.04 -10.32
CA SER A 183 23.05 13.87 -10.99
C SER A 183 22.80 14.12 -12.49
N GLY A 184 21.86 13.40 -13.11
CA GLY A 184 21.44 13.68 -14.49
C GLY A 184 20.84 12.52 -15.28
N ASP A 185 21.11 11.29 -14.87
CA ASP A 185 20.61 10.07 -15.51
C ASP A 185 19.24 9.71 -14.92
N LEU A 186 18.27 9.43 -15.80
CA LEU A 186 16.86 9.22 -15.44
C LEU A 186 16.19 8.21 -16.38
N ILE A 187 15.56 7.19 -15.80
CA ILE A 187 14.61 6.31 -16.48
C ILE A 187 13.22 6.61 -15.95
N ASN A 188 12.25 6.78 -16.84
CA ASN A 188 10.84 6.86 -16.48
C ASN A 188 10.09 5.69 -17.12
N PHE A 189 9.20 5.06 -16.36
CA PHE A 189 8.41 3.93 -16.83
C PHE A 189 6.97 4.02 -16.35
N SER A 190 6.10 3.34 -17.08
CA SER A 190 4.71 3.11 -16.71
C SER A 190 4.52 1.65 -16.33
N VAL A 191 3.57 1.40 -15.44
CA VAL A 191 3.13 0.06 -15.05
C VAL A 191 1.68 -0.08 -15.49
N ASP A 192 1.34 -1.23 -16.07
CA ASP A 192 -0.06 -1.56 -16.40
C ASP A 192 -0.81 -1.87 -15.09
N PRO A 193 -1.82 -1.08 -14.68
CA PRO A 193 -2.57 -1.36 -13.47
C PRO A 193 -3.21 -2.74 -13.45
N ALA A 194 -3.64 -3.26 -14.62
CA ALA A 194 -4.24 -4.60 -14.72
C ALA A 194 -3.25 -5.74 -14.39
N SER A 195 -1.95 -5.45 -14.40
CA SER A 195 -0.89 -6.40 -14.06
C SER A 195 -0.54 -6.44 -12.57
N ILE A 196 -0.99 -5.46 -11.79
CA ILE A 196 -0.65 -5.36 -10.36
C ILE A 196 -1.25 -6.55 -9.60
N ARG A 197 -0.44 -7.23 -8.81
CA ARG A 197 -0.85 -8.30 -7.89
C ARG A 197 -0.24 -8.04 -6.53
N THR A 198 -1.05 -8.20 -5.47
CA THR A 198 -0.60 -8.06 -4.08
C THR A 198 -0.73 -9.36 -3.30
N ARG A 199 0.13 -9.52 -2.30
CA ARG A 199 0.07 -10.62 -1.34
C ARG A 199 0.51 -10.10 0.03
N THR A 200 -0.26 -10.43 1.06
CA THR A 200 0.16 -10.23 2.46
C THR A 200 0.69 -11.56 3.01
N ARG A 201 1.93 -11.60 3.49
CA ARG A 201 2.57 -12.77 4.08
C ARG A 201 2.39 -12.81 5.60
N ASN A 202 2.63 -13.99 6.19
CA ASN A 202 2.58 -14.25 7.64
C ASN A 202 1.21 -14.03 8.32
N LEU A 203 0.12 -14.08 7.54
CA LEU A 203 -1.24 -14.06 8.09
C LEU A 203 -1.61 -15.44 8.64
N GLY A 204 -1.86 -15.53 9.94
CA GLY A 204 -2.48 -16.68 10.59
C GLY A 204 -3.97 -16.74 10.23
N PHE A 205 -4.35 -17.65 9.32
CA PHE A 205 -5.74 -17.79 8.92
C PHE A 205 -6.53 -18.61 9.94
N VAL A 206 -7.56 -17.99 10.50
CA VAL A 206 -8.55 -18.66 11.33
C VAL A 206 -9.81 -18.82 10.49
N GLU A 207 -10.29 -20.05 10.42
CA GLU A 207 -11.52 -20.32 9.68
C GLU A 207 -12.70 -19.68 10.40
N LEU A 208 -13.21 -18.58 9.83
CA LEU A 208 -14.48 -18.00 10.22
C LEU A 208 -15.58 -19.00 9.88
N ARG A 209 -16.30 -19.46 10.91
CA ARG A 209 -17.27 -20.55 10.77
C ARG A 209 -18.69 -20.04 10.52
N GLU A 210 -19.02 -18.81 10.95
CA GLU A 210 -20.35 -18.24 10.79
C GLU A 210 -20.37 -16.70 10.86
N VAL A 211 -21.31 -16.08 10.12
CA VAL A 211 -21.69 -14.65 10.15
C VAL A 211 -23.21 -14.52 10.25
N ARG A 212 -23.71 -13.73 11.21
CA ARG A 212 -25.16 -13.50 11.41
C ARG A 212 -25.46 -12.05 11.81
N TYR A 213 -26.61 -11.52 11.38
CA TYR A 213 -27.20 -10.28 11.93
C TYR A 213 -28.25 -10.57 13.03
N ASP A 214 -28.21 -9.81 14.14
CA ASP A 214 -29.17 -9.81 15.25
C ASP A 214 -30.02 -8.54 15.19
N SER A 215 -31.26 -8.67 14.72
CA SER A 215 -32.18 -7.53 14.53
C SER A 215 -32.75 -6.96 15.83
N VAL A 216 -32.59 -7.64 16.97
CA VAL A 216 -33.07 -7.13 18.27
C VAL A 216 -32.12 -6.06 18.80
N PHE A 217 -30.82 -6.26 18.55
CA PHE A 217 -29.76 -5.36 19.00
C PHE A 217 -29.14 -4.55 17.86
N ASP A 218 -29.51 -4.82 16.60
CA ASP A 218 -28.94 -4.19 15.39
C ASP A 218 -27.43 -4.45 15.24
N GLU A 219 -27.01 -5.69 15.45
CA GLU A 219 -25.59 -6.07 15.51
C GLU A 219 -25.23 -7.26 14.62
N VAL A 220 -23.95 -7.36 14.20
CA VAL A 220 -23.42 -8.54 13.50
C VAL A 220 -22.63 -9.41 14.48
N VAL A 221 -23.01 -10.68 14.55
CA VAL A 221 -22.41 -11.73 15.37
C VAL A 221 -21.55 -12.63 14.49
N LEU A 222 -20.31 -12.87 14.91
CA LEU A 222 -19.30 -13.70 14.23
C LEU A 222 -18.86 -14.84 15.13
N ARG A 223 -18.51 -15.99 14.53
CA ARG A 223 -17.98 -17.16 15.27
C ARG A 223 -16.81 -17.81 14.56
N TRP A 224 -15.80 -18.20 15.32
CA TRP A 224 -14.57 -18.81 14.81
C TRP A 224 -13.99 -19.84 15.78
N GLY A 225 -13.11 -20.71 15.29
CA GLY A 225 -12.33 -21.56 16.19
C GLY A 225 -11.25 -20.73 16.88
N SER A 226 -11.22 -20.72 18.22
CA SER A 226 -10.24 -19.95 18.99
C SER A 226 -9.34 -20.86 19.84
N ILE A 227 -8.14 -20.38 20.17
CA ILE A 227 -7.15 -21.06 21.00
C ILE A 227 -6.97 -20.25 22.28
N PRO A 228 -7.13 -20.85 23.48
CA PRO A 228 -6.99 -20.12 24.74
C PRO A 228 -5.66 -19.35 24.83
N GLY A 229 -5.74 -18.06 25.17
CA GLY A 229 -4.58 -17.19 25.29
C GLY A 229 -4.05 -16.59 23.98
N LYS A 230 -4.75 -16.76 22.85
CA LYS A 230 -4.44 -16.10 21.57
C LYS A 230 -5.29 -14.87 21.32
N PHE A 231 -4.72 -13.87 20.64
CA PHE A 231 -5.43 -12.67 20.20
C PHE A 231 -5.99 -12.87 18.78
N TYR A 232 -7.14 -12.27 18.51
CA TYR A 232 -7.84 -12.38 17.23
C TYR A 232 -8.35 -11.01 16.79
N VAL A 233 -8.18 -10.69 15.51
CA VAL A 233 -8.74 -9.51 14.84
C VAL A 233 -9.90 -9.93 13.95
N ILE A 234 -11.02 -9.22 14.11
CA ILE A 234 -12.16 -9.32 13.23
C ILE A 234 -12.07 -8.22 12.19
N GLN A 235 -12.20 -8.60 10.92
CA GLN A 235 -12.30 -7.66 9.82
C GLN A 235 -13.60 -7.85 9.05
N TYR A 236 -14.15 -6.76 8.52
CA TYR A 236 -15.30 -6.78 7.62
C TYR A 236 -14.93 -6.16 6.28
N LEU A 237 -15.49 -6.71 5.21
CA LEU A 237 -15.38 -6.24 3.85
C LEU A 237 -16.41 -5.15 3.67
N ALA A 238 -15.95 -3.91 3.60
CA ALA A 238 -16.80 -2.77 3.37
C ALA A 238 -17.32 -2.76 1.91
N ALA A 239 -18.28 -1.87 1.62
CA ALA A 239 -18.92 -1.76 0.31
C ALA A 239 -17.95 -1.44 -0.85
N ASP A 240 -16.72 -1.07 -0.54
CA ASP A 240 -15.60 -0.84 -1.45
C ASP A 240 -14.70 -2.05 -1.71
N LEU A 241 -15.05 -3.22 -1.15
CA LEU A 241 -14.26 -4.44 -1.22
C LEU A 241 -12.89 -4.34 -0.50
N CYS A 242 -12.73 -3.44 0.48
CA CYS A 242 -11.56 -3.43 1.38
C CYS A 242 -11.90 -4.05 2.75
N TRP A 243 -10.93 -4.75 3.37
CA TRP A 243 -11.13 -5.30 4.71
C TRP A 243 -10.76 -4.25 5.76
N ARG A 244 -11.69 -3.89 6.63
CA ARG A 244 -11.49 -2.96 7.76
C ARG A 244 -11.58 -3.72 9.06
N GLU A 245 -10.75 -3.35 10.04
CA GLU A 245 -10.87 -3.88 11.40
C GLU A 245 -12.20 -3.44 12.02
N LYS A 246 -12.89 -4.39 12.66
CA LYS A 246 -14.09 -4.14 13.45
C LYS A 246 -13.79 -4.22 14.95
N SER A 247 -12.98 -5.18 15.37
CA SER A 247 -12.65 -5.40 16.78
C SER A 247 -11.54 -6.42 16.98
N SER A 248 -10.86 -6.36 18.12
CA SER A 248 -9.81 -7.29 18.53
C SER A 248 -10.11 -7.89 19.91
N THR A 249 -9.84 -9.18 20.12
CA THR A 249 -10.20 -9.91 21.36
C THR A 249 -9.22 -11.03 21.73
N LEU A 250 -9.08 -11.32 23.02
CA LEU A 250 -8.30 -12.45 23.57
C LEU A 250 -9.22 -13.67 23.75
N ALA A 251 -8.77 -14.85 23.35
CA ALA A 251 -9.59 -16.06 23.44
C ALA A 251 -9.64 -16.71 24.83
N GLU A 252 -10.86 -17.12 25.20
CA GLU A 252 -11.21 -17.58 26.55
C GLU A 252 -11.75 -19.04 26.65
N THR A 253 -11.87 -19.83 25.56
CA THR A 253 -12.36 -21.26 25.40
C THR A 253 -13.67 -21.44 24.59
N ASP A 254 -14.11 -22.70 24.35
CA ASP A 254 -14.98 -23.19 23.26
C ASP A 254 -16.26 -22.38 22.96
N GLU A 255 -16.42 -21.99 21.68
CA GLU A 255 -17.67 -21.41 21.14
C GLU A 255 -18.59 -22.45 20.48
N THR A 256 -19.90 -22.31 20.69
CA THR A 256 -20.91 -23.03 19.89
C THR A 256 -22.24 -22.27 19.75
N THR A 257 -22.82 -22.31 18.53
CA THR A 257 -24.26 -22.19 18.13
C THR A 257 -24.94 -20.86 17.70
N TRP A 258 -25.00 -20.63 16.38
CA TRP A 258 -26.15 -20.48 15.42
C TRP A 258 -27.41 -19.57 15.55
N THR A 259 -27.76 -18.96 14.38
CA THR A 259 -29.07 -18.65 13.68
C THR A 259 -29.64 -17.21 13.66
N VAL A 260 -30.02 -16.49 12.57
CA VAL A 260 -29.46 -16.06 11.25
C VAL A 260 -30.33 -14.83 10.74
N LEU A 261 -29.72 -13.79 10.12
CA LEU A 261 -30.18 -12.73 9.12
C LEU A 261 -31.35 -11.74 9.42
N PRO A 262 -31.48 -10.49 8.82
CA PRO A 262 -31.31 -10.16 7.36
C PRO A 262 -30.85 -8.74 6.87
N ILE A 263 -30.25 -8.71 5.66
CA ILE A 263 -30.32 -7.70 4.54
C ILE A 263 -29.71 -6.28 4.68
N GLY A 264 -28.78 -5.96 3.76
CA GLY A 264 -28.44 -4.61 3.26
C GLY A 264 -26.95 -4.46 2.90
N ASP A 265 -26.58 -4.61 1.62
CA ASP A 265 -25.21 -4.77 1.06
C ASP A 265 -24.33 -5.84 1.75
N ALA A 266 -23.75 -6.76 0.97
CA ALA A 266 -23.11 -7.94 1.53
C ALA A 266 -21.75 -7.61 2.17
N GLU A 267 -21.75 -7.13 3.41
CA GLU A 267 -20.54 -7.08 4.23
C GLU A 267 -20.05 -8.51 4.48
N LEU A 268 -18.88 -8.86 3.95
CA LEU A 268 -18.21 -10.12 4.28
C LEU A 268 -17.41 -9.94 5.56
N TYR A 269 -17.18 -11.01 6.31
CA TYR A 269 -16.39 -10.95 7.54
C TYR A 269 -15.25 -11.98 7.45
N ARG A 270 -14.12 -11.71 8.11
CA ARG A 270 -13.04 -12.68 8.32
C ARG A 270 -12.41 -12.48 9.70
N VAL A 271 -11.85 -13.56 10.24
CA VAL A 271 -11.13 -13.54 11.52
C VAL A 271 -9.69 -13.96 11.27
N ILE A 272 -8.76 -13.22 11.86
CA ILE A 272 -7.32 -13.43 11.73
C ILE A 272 -6.77 -13.66 13.13
N GLU A 273 -5.86 -14.63 13.28
CA GLU A 273 -5.09 -14.79 14.52
C GLU A 273 -3.97 -13.75 14.53
N GLU A 274 -3.90 -12.95 15.59
CA GLU A 274 -2.74 -12.12 15.88
C GLU A 274 -1.71 -12.94 16.66
N GLU A 275 -0.48 -12.91 16.17
CA GLU A 275 0.68 -13.59 16.77
C GLU A 275 1.46 -12.67 17.73
#